data_AF-A0A498LQV0-F1
#
_entry.id   AF-A0A498LQV0-F1
#
_cell.length_a   1.000
_cell.length_b   1.000
_cell.length_c   1.000
_cell.angle_alpha   90.00
_cell.angle_beta   90.00
_cell.angle_gamma   90.00
#
_symmetry.space_group_name_H-M   'P 1'
#
loop_
_entity.id
_entity.type
_entity.pdbx_description
1 polymer ?
#
loop_
_entity_poly.entity_id
_entity_poly.type
_entity_poly.pdbx_seq_one_letter_code
_entity_poly.pdbx_strand_id
1 'polypeptide(L)'
;MELSRAILLLHKRGVVVRVVTDRDYMTITGSQIGALRKAGICVRHEMSKAVHMHHKFALVDGRKLITGSLNWTLTAVQSNKENIMVTEEPELVRPYQQEFQKLWEANDPANHKPQTTNGQQNR
;
A
#
# COMPACT_ATOMS: atom_id res chain seq x y z
N MET A 1 11.82 -2.37 8.11
CA MET A 1 12.62 -3.16 9.08
C MET A 1 11.84 -3.40 10.37
N GLU A 2 11.25 -2.40 11.03
CA GLU A 2 10.31 -2.63 12.16
C GLU A 2 8.86 -2.82 11.68
N LEU A 3 8.34 -1.90 10.85
CA LEU A 3 6.96 -1.94 10.38
C LEU A 3 6.67 -3.13 9.45
N SER A 4 7.56 -3.40 8.49
CA SER A 4 7.44 -4.58 7.63
C SER A 4 7.46 -5.88 8.43
N ARG A 5 8.28 -5.95 9.49
CA ARG A 5 8.31 -7.10 10.41
C ARG A 5 7.00 -7.22 11.19
N ALA A 6 6.46 -6.13 11.71
CA ALA A 6 5.18 -6.13 12.40
C ALA A 6 4.05 -6.63 11.49
N ILE A 7 3.99 -6.14 10.24
CA ILE A 7 3.03 -6.60 9.23
C ILE A 7 3.18 -8.11 8.96
N LEU A 8 4.41 -8.58 8.76
CA LEU A 8 4.68 -10.01 8.52
C LEU A 8 4.28 -10.88 9.73
N LEU A 9 4.52 -10.41 10.96
CA LEU A 9 4.12 -11.11 12.18
C LEU A 9 2.59 -11.17 12.32
N LEU A 10 1.88 -10.09 12.02
CA LEU A 10 0.42 -10.07 12.02
C LEU A 10 -0.14 -11.05 10.98
N HIS A 11 0.41 -11.04 9.77
CA HIS A 11 0.00 -11.97 8.73
C HIS A 11 0.22 -13.44 9.14
N LYS A 12 1.37 -13.76 9.74
CA LYS A 12 1.65 -15.10 10.30
C LYS A 12 0.68 -15.52 11.40
N ARG A 13 0.07 -14.57 12.11
CA ARG A 13 -0.97 -14.82 13.13
C ARG A 13 -2.37 -14.95 12.53
N GLY A 14 -2.51 -14.94 11.21
CA GLY A 14 -3.79 -15.06 10.52
C GLY A 14 -4.53 -13.74 10.30
N VAL A 15 -3.92 -12.59 10.62
CA VAL A 15 -4.53 -11.29 10.33
C VAL A 15 -4.52 -11.05 8.82
N VAL A 16 -5.68 -10.66 8.28
CA VAL A 16 -5.80 -10.28 6.88
C VAL A 16 -5.15 -8.91 6.68
N VAL A 17 -4.10 -8.88 5.86
CA VAL A 17 -3.40 -7.64 5.49
C VAL A 17 -3.60 -7.38 4.01
N ARG A 18 -3.99 -6.14 3.69
CA ARG A 18 -4.13 -5.62 2.33
C ARG A 18 -3.28 -4.36 2.21
N VAL A 19 -2.49 -4.24 1.14
CA VAL A 19 -1.61 -3.09 0.92
C VAL A 19 -1.85 -2.49 -0.46
N VAL A 20 -2.01 -1.17 -0.53
CA VAL A 20 -1.96 -0.40 -1.77
C VAL A 20 -0.72 0.49 -1.72
N THR A 21 0.05 0.55 -2.80
CA THR A 21 1.28 1.35 -2.89
C THR A 21 1.37 2.06 -4.24
N ASP A 22 2.31 2.99 -4.41
CA ASP A 22 2.58 3.55 -5.71
C ASP A 22 3.40 2.57 -6.58
N ARG A 23 3.38 2.78 -7.89
CA ARG A 23 4.08 1.95 -8.86
C ARG A 23 5.59 1.94 -8.63
N ASP A 24 6.18 3.09 -8.34
CA ASP A 24 7.63 3.26 -8.28
C ASP A 24 8.21 2.64 -7.00
N TYR A 25 7.40 2.58 -5.94
CA TYR A 25 7.74 1.87 -4.70
C TYR A 25 7.87 0.36 -4.87
N MET A 26 7.37 -0.20 -5.97
CA MET A 26 7.56 -1.61 -6.30
C MET A 26 9.02 -1.93 -6.64
N THR A 27 9.77 -0.96 -7.16
CA THR A 27 11.10 -1.18 -7.73
C THR A 27 12.22 -0.43 -7.02
N ILE A 28 11.88 0.52 -6.13
CA ILE A 28 12.89 1.29 -5.40
C ILE A 28 13.72 0.40 -4.44
N THR A 29 15.03 0.62 -4.46
CA THR A 29 15.97 -0.07 -3.56
C THR A 29 15.61 0.16 -2.09
N GLY A 30 15.52 -0.92 -1.32
CA GLY A 30 15.11 -0.88 0.10
C GLY A 30 13.60 -1.02 0.34
N SER A 31 12.78 -1.03 -0.72
CA SER A 31 11.35 -1.31 -0.62
C SER A 31 11.08 -2.66 0.05
N GLN A 32 10.11 -2.68 0.96
CA GLN A 32 9.69 -3.88 1.67
C GLN A 32 8.55 -4.62 0.95
N ILE A 33 8.01 -4.05 -0.13
CA ILE A 33 6.84 -4.59 -0.82
C ILE A 33 7.10 -5.98 -1.41
N GLY A 34 8.28 -6.22 -1.97
CA GLY A 34 8.66 -7.54 -2.50
C GLY A 34 8.63 -8.64 -1.42
N ALA A 35 9.08 -8.32 -0.20
CA ALA A 35 9.05 -9.25 0.93
C ALA A 35 7.61 -9.55 1.39
N LEU A 36 6.73 -8.53 1.43
CA LEU A 36 5.32 -8.72 1.78
C LEU A 36 4.61 -9.61 0.75
N ARG A 37 4.83 -9.37 -0.55
CA ARG A 37 4.27 -10.21 -1.63
C ARG A 37 4.75 -11.65 -1.53
N LYS A 38 6.05 -11.87 -1.30
CA LYS A 38 6.63 -13.21 -1.13
C LYS A 38 6.06 -13.95 0.08
N ALA A 39 5.63 -13.22 1.12
CA ALA A 39 4.98 -13.79 2.29
C ALA A 39 3.50 -14.11 2.10
N GLY A 40 2.91 -13.83 0.92
CA GLY A 40 1.50 -14.10 0.62
C GLY A 40 0.55 -12.94 0.92
N ILE A 41 1.07 -11.76 1.30
CA ILE A 41 0.23 -10.58 1.53
C ILE A 41 -0.25 -10.02 0.20
N CYS A 42 -1.55 -9.73 0.11
CA CYS A 42 -2.15 -9.10 -1.06
C CYS A 42 -1.68 -7.65 -1.17
N VAL A 43 -0.89 -7.38 -2.22
CA VAL A 43 -0.42 -6.02 -2.54
C VAL A 43 -0.95 -5.62 -3.92
N ARG A 44 -1.56 -4.43 -4.00
CA ARG A 44 -1.95 -3.74 -5.23
C ARG A 44 -1.12 -2.47 -5.36
N HIS A 45 -0.95 -1.98 -6.57
CA HIS A 45 -0.21 -0.74 -6.83
C HIS A 45 -0.91 0.10 -7.89
N GLU A 46 -0.69 1.41 -7.84
CA GLU A 46 -1.25 2.35 -8.80
C GLU A 46 -0.86 2.00 -10.24
N MET A 47 -1.87 1.84 -11.10
CA MET A 47 -1.66 1.42 -12.49
C MET A 47 -1.45 2.60 -13.42
N SER A 48 -2.01 3.77 -13.11
CA SER A 48 -1.85 5.00 -13.88
C SER A 48 -0.43 5.55 -13.80
N LYS A 49 0.11 5.97 -14.95
CA LYS A 49 1.39 6.71 -15.00
C LYS A 49 1.23 8.21 -14.76
N ALA A 50 0.00 8.72 -14.79
CA ALA A 50 -0.28 10.15 -14.71
C ALA A 50 -0.64 10.62 -13.28
N VAL A 51 -0.87 9.68 -12.36
CA VAL A 51 -1.33 9.98 -10.99
C VAL A 51 -0.36 9.36 -9.99
N HIS A 52 0.04 10.15 -8.99
CA HIS A 52 0.91 9.67 -7.91
C HIS A 52 0.08 9.28 -6.68
N MET A 53 0.12 8.01 -6.31
CA MET A 53 -0.46 7.53 -5.06
C MET A 53 0.44 7.98 -3.88
N HIS A 54 0.09 9.11 -3.24
CA HIS A 54 0.89 9.69 -2.16
C HIS A 54 0.24 9.54 -0.77
N HIS A 55 -0.82 8.75 -0.65
CA HIS A 55 -1.48 8.51 0.63
C HIS A 55 -0.59 7.74 1.61
N LYS A 56 -0.71 8.08 2.89
CA LYS A 56 0.06 7.53 4.00
C LYS A 56 -0.86 7.27 5.18
N PHE A 57 -1.64 6.20 5.07
CA PHE A 57 -2.55 5.82 6.14
C PHE A 57 -2.68 4.31 6.30
N ALA A 58 -3.14 3.91 7.47
CA ALA A 58 -3.51 2.54 7.82
C ALA A 58 -4.87 2.51 8.49
N LEU A 59 -5.62 1.45 8.23
CA LEU A 59 -6.86 1.15 8.92
C LEU A 59 -6.72 -0.18 9.65
N VAL A 60 -7.07 -0.20 10.93
CA VAL A 60 -7.04 -1.40 11.77
C VAL A 60 -8.46 -1.71 12.23
N ASP A 61 -8.90 -2.95 11.98
CA ASP A 61 -10.21 -3.51 12.32
C ASP A 61 -11.41 -2.65 11.88
N GLY A 62 -11.20 -1.78 10.88
CA GLY A 62 -12.22 -0.85 10.39
C GLY A 62 -12.67 0.23 11.39
N ARG A 63 -11.91 0.45 12.47
CA ARG A 63 -12.28 1.38 13.55
C ARG A 63 -11.17 2.34 13.95
N LYS A 64 -9.92 2.01 13.64
CA LYS A 64 -8.76 2.84 13.97
C LYS A 64 -8.07 3.31 12.70
N LEU A 65 -7.86 4.62 12.61
CA LEU A 65 -7.10 5.28 11.55
C LEU A 65 -5.73 5.70 12.10
N ILE A 66 -4.69 5.41 11.33
CA ILE A 66 -3.34 5.95 11.51
C ILE A 66 -3.03 6.73 10.23
N THR A 67 -2.72 8.02 10.30
CA THR A 67 -2.43 8.86 9.12
C THR A 67 -1.43 9.96 9.45
N GLY A 68 -0.84 10.60 8.45
CA GLY A 68 0.09 11.72 8.65
C GLY A 68 0.99 11.98 7.45
N SER A 69 2.09 12.69 7.68
CA SER A 69 3.11 12.98 6.66
C SER A 69 4.13 11.85 6.49
N LEU A 70 4.19 10.93 7.46
CA LEU A 70 5.19 9.87 7.52
C LEU A 70 5.13 8.96 6.29
N ASN A 71 6.17 9.02 5.46
CA ASN A 71 6.42 7.96 4.48
C ASN A 71 6.83 6.69 5.23
N TRP A 72 6.33 5.53 4.79
CA TRP A 72 6.64 4.25 5.44
C TRP A 72 8.01 3.71 4.99
N THR A 73 8.98 4.62 4.85
CA THR A 73 10.37 4.38 4.48
C THR A 73 11.24 4.37 5.75
N LEU A 74 12.40 3.70 5.71
CA LEU A 74 13.35 3.72 6.82
C LEU A 74 13.84 5.15 7.14
N THR A 75 14.14 5.91 6.09
CA THR A 75 14.69 7.26 6.19
C THR A 75 13.71 8.24 6.84
N ALA A 76 12.42 8.16 6.50
CA ALA A 76 11.42 9.07 7.06
C ALA A 76 11.16 8.81 8.55
N VAL A 77 11.24 7.56 9.00
CA VAL A 77 11.09 7.20 10.42
C VAL A 77 12.26 7.70 11.28
N GLN A 78 13.49 7.79 10.71
CA GLN A 78 14.70 8.05 11.50
C GLN A 78 15.22 9.49 11.39
N SER A 79 14.89 10.23 10.33
CA SER A 79 15.59 11.48 10.03
C SER A 79 14.69 12.67 9.69
N ASN A 80 13.40 12.44 9.44
CA ASN A 80 12.47 13.51 9.10
C ASN A 80 11.65 13.97 10.32
N LYS A 81 11.25 15.25 10.31
CA LYS A 81 10.19 15.75 11.20
C LYS A 81 8.85 15.42 10.56
N GLU A 82 8.20 14.38 11.04
CA GLU A 82 6.94 13.86 10.52
C GLU A 82 5.83 13.98 11.56
N ASN A 83 4.58 14.11 11.13
CA ASN A 83 3.43 14.03 12.03
C ASN A 83 2.72 12.67 11.88
N ILE A 84 2.14 12.19 12.98
CA ILE A 84 1.28 11.01 13.02
C ILE A 84 0.04 11.36 13.84
N MET A 85 -1.13 11.05 13.30
CA MET A 85 -2.40 11.08 14.01
C MET A 85 -2.95 9.66 14.10
N VAL A 86 -3.35 9.26 15.30
CA VAL A 86 -4.07 8.02 15.55
C VAL A 86 -5.43 8.38 16.14
N THR A 87 -6.50 7.90 15.53
CA THR A 87 -7.87 8.22 15.96
C THR A 87 -8.81 7.04 15.74
N GLU A 88 -9.84 6.94 16.57
CA GLU A 88 -10.97 6.02 16.40
C GLU A 88 -12.29 6.77 16.09
N GLU A 89 -12.22 8.10 15.87
CA GLU A 89 -13.40 8.92 15.59
C GLU A 89 -14.07 8.48 14.28
N PRO A 90 -15.33 7.96 14.31
CA PRO A 90 -15.96 7.38 13.13
C PRO A 90 -16.08 8.35 11.94
N GLU A 91 -16.26 9.64 12.22
CA GLU A 91 -16.35 10.69 11.20
C GLU A 91 -15.04 10.86 10.42
N LEU A 92 -13.89 10.58 11.05
CA LEU A 92 -12.59 10.60 10.40
C LEU A 92 -12.25 9.24 9.79
N VAL A 93 -12.68 8.13 10.40
CA VAL A 93 -12.34 6.77 9.92
C VAL A 93 -13.08 6.42 8.63
N ARG A 94 -14.39 6.72 8.55
CA ARG A 94 -15.25 6.30 7.43
C ARG A 94 -14.77 6.77 6.05
N PRO A 95 -14.37 8.05 5.84
CA PRO A 95 -13.88 8.51 4.55
C PRO A 95 -12.62 7.76 4.10
N TYR A 96 -11.70 7.47 5.01
CA TYR A 96 -10.48 6.71 4.69
C TYR A 96 -10.77 5.26 4.35
N GLN A 97 -11.76 4.63 4.99
CA GLN A 97 -12.21 3.29 4.61
C GLN A 97 -12.78 3.26 3.19
N GLN A 98 -13.62 4.23 2.85
CA GLN A 98 -14.19 4.35 1.51
C GLN A 98 -13.09 4.57 0.47
N GLU A 99 -12.15 5.47 0.77
CA GLU A 99 -11.03 5.74 -0.14
C GLU A 99 -10.14 4.51 -0.33
N PHE A 100 -9.80 3.80 0.75
CA PHE A 100 -9.04 2.55 0.64
C PHE A 100 -9.77 1.53 -0.24
N GLN A 101 -11.08 1.39 -0.07
CA GLN A 101 -11.86 0.43 -0.86
C GLN A 101 -11.91 0.83 -2.35
N LYS A 102 -12.08 2.12 -2.66
CA LYS A 102 -12.00 2.64 -4.04
C LYS A 102 -10.65 2.34 -4.66
N LEU A 103 -9.56 2.67 -3.97
CA LEU A 103 -8.19 2.40 -4.44
C LEU A 103 -7.94 0.90 -4.61
N TRP A 104 -8.47 0.09 -3.71
CA TRP A 104 -8.35 -1.36 -3.78
C TRP A 104 -9.01 -1.89 -5.05
N GLU A 105 -10.28 -1.56 -5.28
CA GLU A 105 -11.06 -2.00 -6.46
C GLU A 105 -10.49 -1.46 -7.77
N ALA A 106 -10.11 -0.19 -7.80
CA ALA A 106 -9.52 0.46 -8.97
C ALA A 106 -8.19 -0.19 -9.39
N ASN A 107 -7.45 -0.78 -8.45
CA ASN A 107 -6.18 -1.45 -8.72
C ASN A 107 -6.29 -2.99 -8.69
N ASP A 108 -7.50 -3.53 -8.89
CA ASP A 108 -7.68 -4.98 -9.02
C ASP A 108 -7.08 -5.49 -10.34
N PRO A 109 -6.13 -6.44 -10.31
CA PRO A 109 -5.60 -7.06 -11.52
C PRO A 109 -6.68 -7.74 -12.37
N ALA A 110 -7.76 -8.24 -11.77
CA ALA A 110 -8.85 -8.87 -12.50
C ALA A 110 -9.60 -7.89 -13.41
N ASN A 111 -9.59 -6.60 -13.07
CA ASN A 111 -10.23 -5.54 -13.85
C ASN A 111 -9.37 -5.08 -15.04
N HIS A 112 -8.13 -5.57 -15.16
CA HIS A 112 -7.17 -5.13 -16.17
C HIS A 112 -6.74 -6.32 -17.03
N LYS A 113 -7.13 -6.32 -18.31
CA LYS A 113 -6.64 -7.34 -19.25
C LYS A 113 -5.11 -7.20 -19.40
N PRO A 114 -4.35 -8.31 -19.41
CA PRO A 114 -2.94 -8.25 -19.73
C PRO A 114 -2.79 -7.65 -21.13
N GLN A 115 -1.96 -6.61 -21.27
CA GLN A 115 -1.55 -6.14 -22.58
C GLN A 115 -0.76 -7.28 -23.24
N THR A 116 -1.38 -7.95 -24.20
CA THR A 116 -0.68 -8.86 -25.09
C THR A 116 0.35 -8.03 -25.86
N THR A 117 1.63 -8.23 -25.55
CA THR A 117 2.73 -7.79 -26.40
C THR A 117 2.62 -8.55 -27.72
N ASN A 118 1.97 -7.95 -28.72
CA ASN A 118 2.05 -8.46 -30.08
C ASN A 118 3.52 -8.41 -30.51
N GLY A 119 4.00 -9.58 -30.92
CA GLY A 119 5.40 -9.83 -31.20
C GLY A 119 5.97 -8.89 -32.27
N GLN A 120 7.27 -8.67 -32.13
CA GLN A 120 8.16 -8.30 -33.22
C GLN A 120 7.81 -9.14 -34.45
N GLN A 121 7.19 -8.51 -35.45
CA GLN A 121 7.10 -9.09 -36.78
C GLN A 121 8.35 -8.65 -37.53
N ASN A 122 9.28 -9.60 -37.68
CA ASN A 122 10.35 -9.56 -38.64
C ASN A 122 9.83 -9.08 -40.00
N ARG A 123 10.44 -8.02 -40.55
CA ARG A 123 10.90 -7.91 -41.94
C ARG A 123 11.80 -6.69 -42.09
#